data_AF-A0A5C4JIV1-F1
#
_entry.id   AF-A0A5C4JIV1-F1
#
_cell.length_a   1.000
_cell.length_b   1.000
_cell.length_c   1.000
_cell.angle_alpha   90.00
_cell.angle_beta   90.00
_cell.angle_gamma   90.00
#
_symmetry.space_group_name_H-M   'P 1'
#
loop_
_entity.id
_entity.type
_entity.pdbx_description
1 polymer ?
#
loop_
_entity_poly.entity_id
_entity_poly.type
_entity_poly.pdbx_seq_one_letter_code
_entity_poly.pdbx_strand_id
1 'polypeptide(L)'
;MNDETPASSEGSRPPVRISGPAHRRMRPPRLKALRLKRRHLAAWVVVAVALIAVAGEWVASGILDRPARNSSKWAGPPPGAFPSPTWLGGSPSPTPSSPSPSKTTTTKPQRRPPAEATPQSSRRRPAGPPTARITAPSQGATVAGVIGVLMRGTAANLGDRQLRIFDFAPNGVYYLSDEGPISVSGGKWSFRNGTIGDGQRDVGRPFVLTVVVADRTCQAVISATPRDAQNNIGFRTLPAGCREADSVQVTKSAP
;
A
#
# COMPACT_ATOMS: atom_id res chain seq x y z
N MET A 1 -49.39 -70.40 45.68
CA MET A 1 -48.35 -69.48 46.17
C MET A 1 -48.10 -68.46 45.09
N ASN A 2 -48.67 -67.27 45.24
CA ASN A 2 -48.42 -66.12 44.37
C ASN A 2 -47.59 -65.15 45.21
N ASP A 3 -46.37 -64.85 44.78
CA ASP A 3 -45.55 -63.80 45.38
C ASP A 3 -45.28 -62.75 44.30
N GLU A 4 -46.01 -61.65 44.42
CA GLU A 4 -45.82 -60.41 43.67
C GLU A 4 -44.60 -59.68 44.23
N THR A 5 -43.64 -59.36 43.37
CA THR A 5 -42.53 -58.47 43.71
C THR A 5 -42.84 -57.06 43.18
N PRO A 6 -42.83 -56.00 44.02
CA PRO A 6 -43.08 -54.64 43.57
C PRO A 6 -41.79 -53.84 43.33
N ALA A 7 -41.93 -52.92 42.37
CA ALA A 7 -41.39 -51.56 42.32
C ALA A 7 -39.87 -51.31 42.38
N SER A 8 -39.32 -50.79 41.28
CA SER A 8 -38.31 -49.72 41.29
C SER A 8 -38.13 -49.13 39.89
N SER A 9 -38.52 -47.87 39.68
CA SER A 9 -37.83 -46.88 38.82
C SER A 9 -38.77 -45.71 38.46
N GLU A 10 -38.78 -44.66 39.28
CA GLU A 10 -39.21 -43.34 38.81
C GLU A 10 -38.30 -42.25 39.40
N GLY A 11 -37.15 -42.06 38.75
CA GLY A 11 -36.22 -40.98 39.03
C GLY A 11 -36.71 -39.67 38.42
N SER A 12 -37.41 -38.87 39.22
CA SER A 12 -37.70 -37.45 38.95
C SER A 12 -36.42 -36.68 38.67
N ARG A 13 -36.25 -36.17 37.44
CA ARG A 13 -35.25 -35.16 37.11
C ARG A 13 -35.83 -33.76 37.38
N PRO A 14 -35.15 -32.88 38.13
CA PRO A 14 -35.62 -31.51 38.34
C PRO A 14 -35.44 -30.65 37.07
N PRO A 15 -36.26 -29.60 36.90
CA PRO A 15 -36.23 -28.76 35.70
C PRO A 15 -34.99 -27.86 35.66
N VAL A 16 -34.38 -27.81 34.47
CA VAL A 16 -33.27 -26.92 34.10
C VAL A 16 -33.76 -25.46 34.13
N ARG A 17 -33.23 -24.65 35.06
CA ARG A 17 -33.41 -23.19 35.07
C ARG A 17 -32.35 -22.54 34.19
N ILE A 18 -32.77 -21.98 33.06
CA ILE A 18 -31.96 -21.09 32.21
C ILE A 18 -31.93 -19.72 32.88
N SER A 19 -30.79 -19.36 33.48
CA SER A 19 -30.51 -18.00 33.95
C SER A 19 -29.86 -17.20 32.82
N GLY A 20 -30.60 -16.24 32.27
CA GLY A 20 -30.05 -15.27 31.30
C GLY A 20 -29.09 -14.27 31.96
N PRO A 21 -28.17 -13.67 31.20
CA PRO A 21 -27.23 -12.69 31.74
C PRO A 21 -27.96 -11.38 32.09
N ALA A 22 -28.02 -11.10 33.39
CA ALA A 22 -28.52 -9.86 33.94
C ALA A 22 -27.62 -8.67 33.52
N HIS A 23 -28.27 -7.60 33.04
CA HIS A 23 -27.67 -6.29 32.82
C HIS A 23 -26.98 -5.77 34.09
N ARG A 24 -25.65 -5.85 34.13
CA ARG A 24 -24.84 -5.20 35.17
C ARG A 24 -24.64 -3.73 34.80
N ARG A 25 -25.46 -2.85 35.40
CA ARG A 25 -25.17 -1.40 35.42
C ARG A 25 -23.89 -1.17 36.21
N MET A 26 -22.81 -0.76 35.55
CA MET A 26 -21.62 -0.25 36.24
C MET A 26 -21.92 1.15 36.80
N ARG A 27 -21.81 1.30 38.13
CA ARG A 27 -21.68 2.60 38.78
C ARG A 27 -20.26 3.14 38.54
N PRO A 28 -20.08 4.44 38.29
CA PRO A 28 -18.75 5.03 38.12
C PRO A 28 -18.01 5.10 39.45
N PRO A 29 -16.71 4.76 39.51
CA PRO A 29 -15.90 5.07 40.67
C PRO A 29 -15.63 6.57 40.73
N ARG A 30 -16.17 7.20 41.78
CA ARG A 30 -15.85 8.56 42.22
C ARG A 30 -14.37 8.64 42.66
N LEU A 31 -13.72 9.72 42.22
CA LEU A 31 -12.65 10.47 42.90
C LEU A 31 -11.39 9.70 43.37
N LYS A 32 -10.41 9.57 42.47
CA LYS A 32 -8.97 9.76 42.78
C LYS A 32 -8.24 10.41 41.59
N ALA A 33 -8.75 11.54 41.12
CA ALA A 33 -8.07 12.39 40.15
C ALA A 33 -7.64 13.68 40.86
N LEU A 34 -6.45 13.68 41.49
CA LEU A 34 -5.67 14.89 41.85
C LEU A 34 -4.42 14.45 42.63
N ARG A 35 -3.38 14.01 41.92
CA ARG A 35 -1.94 14.09 42.32
C ARG A 35 -1.04 13.34 41.31
N LEU A 36 -1.12 13.69 40.02
CA LEU A 36 -0.09 13.26 39.06
C LEU A 36 0.09 14.25 37.90
N LYS A 37 -0.07 15.55 38.16
CA LYS A 37 0.09 16.62 37.15
C LYS A 37 1.11 17.71 37.53
N ARG A 38 2.10 17.39 38.37
CA ARG A 38 3.20 18.33 38.71
C ARG A 38 4.61 17.88 38.33
N ARG A 39 4.83 16.62 37.94
CA ARG A 39 6.16 16.13 37.55
C ARG A 39 6.43 16.19 36.04
N HIS A 40 5.40 16.27 35.20
CA HIS A 40 5.60 16.35 33.74
C HIS A 40 5.85 17.76 33.21
N LEU A 41 5.47 18.82 33.93
CA LEU A 41 5.73 20.19 33.47
C LEU A 41 7.19 20.64 33.65
N ALA A 42 7.90 20.13 34.67
CA ALA A 42 9.32 20.45 34.86
C ALA A 42 10.24 19.79 33.80
N ALA A 43 9.86 18.60 33.31
CA ALA A 43 10.66 17.89 32.30
C ALA A 43 10.61 18.57 30.92
N TRP A 44 9.50 19.22 30.55
CA TRP A 44 9.39 19.90 29.25
C TRP A 44 10.12 21.25 29.20
N VAL A 45 10.31 21.93 30.34
CA VAL A 45 11.07 23.19 30.37
C VAL A 45 12.57 22.96 30.18
N VAL A 46 13.13 21.86 30.70
CA VAL A 46 14.56 21.54 30.50
C VAL A 46 14.87 21.16 29.05
N VAL A 47 13.96 20.47 28.35
CA VAL A 47 14.14 20.12 26.93
C VAL A 47 14.01 21.34 26.01
N ALA A 48 13.14 22.30 26.34
CA ALA A 48 13.02 23.54 25.57
C ALA A 48 14.25 24.45 25.69
N VAL A 49 14.90 24.50 26.86
CA VAL A 49 16.13 25.29 27.06
C VAL A 49 17.35 24.63 26.37
N ALA A 50 17.41 23.30 26.34
CA ALA A 50 18.48 22.57 25.64
C ALA A 50 18.44 22.73 24.12
N LEU A 51 17.25 22.88 23.51
CA LEU A 51 17.12 23.10 22.07
C LEU A 51 17.49 24.52 21.62
N ILE A 52 17.38 25.52 22.50
CA ILE A 52 17.82 26.89 22.19
C ILE A 52 19.34 27.02 22.28
N ALA A 53 20.01 26.24 23.13
CA ALA A 53 21.47 26.25 23.23
C ALA A 53 22.18 25.63 21.99
N VAL A 54 21.61 24.60 21.37
CA VAL A 54 22.22 23.94 20.19
C VAL A 54 21.95 24.70 18.88
N ALA A 55 20.87 25.50 18.81
CA ALA A 55 20.60 26.37 17.66
C ALA A 55 21.44 27.67 17.68
N GLY A 56 22.07 28.01 18.81
CA GLY A 56 22.89 29.22 18.96
C GLY A 56 24.33 29.09 18.44
N GLU A 57 24.86 27.86 18.31
CA GLU A 57 26.25 27.63 17.87
C GLU A 57 26.45 27.57 16.35
N TRP A 58 25.37 27.57 15.56
CA TRP A 58 25.45 27.58 14.09
C TRP A 58 25.33 28.98 13.45
N VAL A 59 25.34 30.05 14.25
CA VAL A 59 25.27 31.45 13.76
C VAL A 59 26.59 32.22 13.99
N ALA A 60 27.59 31.60 14.64
CA ALA A 60 28.88 32.24 14.95
C ALA A 60 30.09 31.61 14.23
N SER A 61 29.91 31.10 13.01
CA SER A 61 31.03 30.80 12.11
C SER A 61 30.80 31.54 10.80
N GLY A 62 31.24 32.80 10.78
CA GLY A 62 31.32 33.59 9.57
C GLY A 62 32.31 32.97 8.59
N ILE A 63 31.82 32.63 7.40
CA ILE A 63 32.62 32.67 6.18
C ILE A 63 31.80 33.48 5.18
N LEU A 64 31.96 34.80 5.26
CA LEU A 64 31.85 35.64 4.08
C LEU A 64 32.99 35.23 3.16
N ASP A 65 32.67 34.60 2.03
CA ASP A 65 33.49 34.81 0.85
C ASP A 65 32.64 35.02 -0.39
N ARG A 66 33.14 35.94 -1.19
CA ARG A 66 32.54 36.66 -2.31
C ARG A 66 32.23 35.72 -3.49
N PRO A 67 31.14 35.94 -4.25
CA PRO A 67 31.06 35.40 -5.60
C PRO A 67 31.93 36.25 -6.53
N ALA A 68 33.13 35.76 -6.84
CA ALA A 68 33.93 36.24 -7.96
C ALA A 68 33.35 35.70 -9.28
N ARG A 69 33.00 36.65 -10.14
CA ARG A 69 32.57 36.53 -11.51
C ARG A 69 33.79 36.17 -12.38
N ASN A 70 33.80 35.02 -13.07
CA ASN A 70 34.65 34.75 -14.25
C ASN A 70 34.07 33.55 -15.03
N SER A 71 33.29 33.75 -16.10
CA SER A 71 33.69 33.76 -17.51
C SER A 71 34.72 32.71 -17.96
N SER A 72 34.38 32.10 -19.10
CA SER A 72 35.21 31.32 -20.04
C SER A 72 35.77 29.97 -19.59
N LYS A 73 35.24 28.89 -20.19
CA LYS A 73 35.97 28.05 -21.18
C LYS A 73 35.19 26.73 -21.40
N TRP A 74 34.11 26.82 -22.18
CA TRP A 74 33.54 25.64 -22.82
C TRP A 74 34.49 25.24 -23.96
N ALA A 75 35.19 24.11 -23.78
CA ALA A 75 35.91 23.46 -24.86
C ALA A 75 34.89 22.72 -25.73
N GLY A 76 34.57 23.31 -26.88
CA GLY A 76 33.80 22.64 -27.92
C GLY A 76 34.63 21.53 -28.60
N PRO A 77 33.96 20.56 -29.23
CA PRO A 77 34.63 19.56 -30.07
C PRO A 77 35.21 20.21 -31.36
N PRO A 78 36.29 19.64 -31.92
CA PRO A 78 36.98 20.20 -33.08
C PRO A 78 36.16 20.09 -34.38
N PRO A 79 36.30 21.05 -35.32
CA PRO A 79 35.66 21.01 -36.63
C PRO A 79 36.45 20.12 -37.60
N GLY A 80 35.79 19.14 -38.20
CA GLY A 80 36.35 18.27 -39.23
C GLY A 80 35.35 18.03 -40.36
N ALA A 81 35.56 18.76 -41.46
CA ALA A 81 35.22 18.45 -42.85
C ALA A 81 33.86 17.79 -43.19
N PHE A 82 32.92 18.62 -43.65
CA PHE A 82 31.87 18.20 -44.59
C PHE A 82 32.37 18.35 -46.03
N PRO A 83 32.17 17.36 -46.91
CA PRO A 83 31.94 17.63 -48.32
C PRO A 83 30.43 17.75 -48.59
N SER A 84 30.07 18.80 -49.32
CA SER A 84 28.74 19.00 -49.93
C SER A 84 28.44 17.89 -50.95
N PRO A 85 27.15 17.66 -51.28
CA PRO A 85 26.74 18.23 -52.56
C PRO A 85 25.37 18.91 -52.54
N THR A 86 25.39 20.09 -53.15
CA THR A 86 24.37 20.74 -53.97
C THR A 86 23.30 19.81 -54.55
N TRP A 87 22.01 20.11 -54.33
CA TRP A 87 20.88 20.02 -55.29
C TRP A 87 19.72 20.86 -54.70
N LEU A 88 19.52 22.11 -55.13
CA LEU A 88 18.61 22.54 -56.19
C LEU A 88 17.13 22.20 -55.94
N GLY A 89 16.39 23.23 -55.51
CA GLY A 89 15.13 23.62 -56.15
C GLY A 89 13.81 23.10 -55.57
N GLY A 90 12.89 24.02 -55.29
CA GLY A 90 11.45 23.76 -55.45
C GLY A 90 10.53 23.94 -54.23
N SER A 91 10.32 25.19 -53.79
CA SER A 91 8.96 25.69 -53.47
C SER A 91 8.44 26.40 -54.73
N PRO A 92 7.13 26.46 -55.07
CA PRO A 92 5.98 26.82 -54.20
C PRO A 92 4.75 25.87 -54.36
N SER A 93 3.84 25.72 -53.39
CA SER A 93 2.63 26.51 -53.10
C SER A 93 1.43 26.30 -54.08
N PRO A 94 0.18 26.65 -53.73
CA PRO A 94 -1.00 25.77 -53.78
C PRO A 94 -2.02 26.17 -54.85
N THR A 95 -2.96 25.30 -55.25
CA THR A 95 -4.23 25.78 -55.86
C THR A 95 -5.38 24.76 -55.83
N PRO A 96 -6.65 25.22 -55.71
CA PRO A 96 -7.88 24.42 -55.67
C PRO A 96 -8.71 24.47 -56.97
N SER A 97 -9.80 23.67 -57.01
CA SER A 97 -11.11 23.89 -57.67
C SER A 97 -11.55 22.97 -58.85
N SER A 98 -12.73 22.32 -58.64
CA SER A 98 -13.92 22.13 -59.54
C SER A 98 -13.83 21.33 -60.86
N PRO A 99 -14.95 20.89 -61.52
CA PRO A 99 -16.35 20.62 -61.11
C PRO A 99 -16.95 19.25 -61.64
N SER A 100 -18.26 19.06 -61.42
CA SER A 100 -19.25 18.00 -61.79
C SER A 100 -19.21 17.37 -63.21
N PRO A 101 -19.83 16.19 -63.50
CA PRO A 101 -21.30 16.04 -63.55
C PRO A 101 -21.92 14.69 -63.09
N SER A 102 -23.23 14.76 -62.84
CA SER A 102 -24.18 13.70 -62.51
C SER A 102 -24.19 12.49 -63.47
N LYS A 103 -24.35 11.29 -62.91
CA LYS A 103 -25.12 10.20 -63.54
C LYS A 103 -25.95 9.45 -62.49
N THR A 104 -27.25 9.69 -62.58
CA THR A 104 -28.34 9.00 -61.91
C THR A 104 -28.25 7.51 -62.21
N THR A 105 -28.05 6.68 -61.18
CA THR A 105 -28.34 5.25 -61.27
C THR A 105 -29.29 4.90 -60.12
N THR A 106 -30.55 4.70 -60.51
CA THR A 106 -31.63 4.21 -59.67
C THR A 106 -31.29 2.81 -59.14
N THR A 107 -31.05 2.69 -57.84
CA THR A 107 -30.99 1.39 -57.16
C THR A 107 -31.95 1.39 -55.98
N LYS A 108 -33.08 0.71 -56.20
CA LYS A 108 -33.98 0.00 -55.27
C LYS A 108 -33.76 0.26 -53.75
N PRO A 109 -34.77 0.70 -52.99
CA PRO A 109 -34.67 0.84 -51.53
C PRO A 109 -34.64 -0.55 -50.88
N GLN A 110 -33.44 -1.08 -50.65
CA GLN A 110 -33.27 -2.25 -49.81
C GLN A 110 -33.21 -1.78 -48.36
N ARG A 111 -34.36 -1.86 -47.69
CA ARG A 111 -34.54 -1.71 -46.25
C ARG A 111 -33.63 -2.72 -45.53
N ARG A 112 -32.41 -2.31 -45.22
CA ARG A 112 -31.49 -3.07 -44.39
C ARG A 112 -31.89 -2.81 -42.93
N PRO A 113 -32.24 -3.82 -42.14
CA PRO A 113 -32.47 -3.61 -40.71
C PRO A 113 -31.19 -3.03 -40.09
N PRO A 114 -31.30 -2.10 -39.13
CA PRO A 114 -30.14 -1.63 -38.39
C PRO A 114 -29.54 -2.85 -37.68
N ALA A 115 -28.35 -3.27 -38.11
CA ALA A 115 -27.55 -4.19 -37.33
C ALA A 115 -27.13 -3.40 -36.08
N GLU A 116 -27.90 -3.57 -35.01
CA GLU A 116 -27.55 -3.16 -33.67
C GLU A 116 -26.31 -3.96 -33.25
N ALA A 117 -25.15 -3.48 -33.67
CA ALA A 117 -23.86 -3.96 -33.21
C ALA A 117 -23.72 -3.49 -31.76
N THR A 118 -24.31 -4.24 -30.84
CA THR A 118 -24.05 -4.10 -29.42
C THR A 118 -22.54 -4.28 -29.24
N PRO A 119 -21.79 -3.27 -28.77
CA PRO A 119 -20.39 -3.47 -28.44
C PRO A 119 -20.36 -4.36 -27.20
N GLN A 120 -20.28 -5.68 -27.42
CA GLN A 120 -19.94 -6.64 -26.39
C GLN A 120 -18.49 -6.40 -26.02
N SER A 121 -18.27 -5.40 -25.16
CA SER A 121 -17.09 -5.27 -24.33
C SER A 121 -17.05 -6.53 -23.46
N SER A 122 -16.52 -7.61 -24.03
CA SER A 122 -16.20 -8.83 -23.32
C SER A 122 -15.10 -8.44 -22.34
N ARG A 123 -15.53 -8.02 -21.16
CA ARG A 123 -14.67 -7.85 -20.00
C ARG A 123 -14.12 -9.23 -19.70
N ARG A 124 -13.01 -9.57 -20.38
CA ARG A 124 -12.39 -10.89 -20.34
C ARG A 124 -12.15 -11.21 -18.88
N ARG A 125 -12.97 -12.09 -18.31
CA ARG A 125 -12.85 -12.47 -16.91
C ARG A 125 -11.42 -13.01 -16.74
N PRO A 126 -10.68 -12.54 -15.74
CA PRO A 126 -9.30 -12.96 -15.60
C PRO A 126 -9.22 -14.49 -15.49
N ALA A 127 -8.52 -15.12 -16.43
CA ALA A 127 -8.42 -16.57 -16.51
C ALA A 127 -7.23 -17.02 -15.65
N GLY A 128 -7.52 -17.48 -14.43
CA GLY A 128 -6.53 -18.07 -13.53
C GLY A 128 -6.69 -17.63 -12.07
N PRO A 129 -5.97 -18.30 -11.15
CA PRO A 129 -5.92 -17.88 -9.75
C PRO A 129 -5.31 -16.47 -9.64
N PRO A 130 -5.67 -15.68 -8.60
CA PRO A 130 -5.06 -14.38 -8.40
C PRO A 130 -3.59 -14.58 -8.04
N THR A 131 -2.74 -13.73 -8.58
CA THR A 131 -1.29 -13.77 -8.33
C THR A 131 -0.80 -12.36 -8.08
N ALA A 132 0.22 -12.26 -7.24
CA ALA A 132 1.03 -11.07 -7.06
C ALA A 132 2.46 -11.51 -6.84
N ARG A 133 3.41 -10.69 -7.28
CA ARG A 133 4.85 -10.95 -7.15
C ARG A 133 5.58 -9.66 -6.86
N ILE A 134 6.56 -9.72 -5.97
CA ILE A 134 7.48 -8.63 -5.66
C ILE A 134 8.62 -8.67 -6.69
N THR A 135 8.90 -7.54 -7.32
CA THR A 135 10.02 -7.36 -8.26
C THR A 135 11.11 -6.45 -7.70
N ALA A 136 10.77 -5.63 -6.72
CA ALA A 136 11.72 -4.89 -5.89
C ALA A 136 11.14 -4.69 -4.48
N PRO A 137 11.95 -4.75 -3.41
CA PRO A 137 13.37 -5.12 -3.42
C PRO A 137 13.59 -6.60 -3.79
N SER A 138 14.83 -6.95 -4.15
CA SER A 138 15.21 -8.36 -4.39
C SER A 138 15.40 -9.11 -3.07
N GLN A 139 15.31 -10.44 -3.13
CA GLN A 139 15.65 -11.29 -1.99
C GLN A 139 17.05 -10.98 -1.46
N GLY A 140 17.18 -10.82 -0.14
CA GLY A 140 18.43 -10.51 0.55
C GLY A 140 18.91 -9.06 0.40
N ALA A 141 18.13 -8.17 -0.24
CA ALA A 141 18.53 -6.79 -0.42
C ALA A 141 18.71 -6.08 0.93
N THR A 142 19.70 -5.19 0.97
CA THR A 142 19.86 -4.24 2.07
C THR A 142 19.06 -2.98 1.76
N VAL A 143 18.25 -2.53 2.71
CA VAL A 143 17.31 -1.41 2.51
C VAL A 143 17.43 -0.39 3.63
N ALA A 144 17.36 0.89 3.26
CA ALA A 144 17.33 2.00 4.20
C ALA A 144 15.95 2.07 4.87
N GLY A 145 15.79 1.31 5.96
CA GLY A 145 14.50 1.16 6.65
C GLY A 145 13.99 2.44 7.30
N VAL A 146 14.76 3.52 7.40
CA VAL A 146 14.34 4.81 7.99
C VAL A 146 13.62 5.71 6.97
N ILE A 147 14.05 5.68 5.70
CA ILE A 147 13.47 6.51 4.62
C ILE A 147 12.26 5.80 3.96
N GLY A 148 12.05 4.54 4.34
CA GLY A 148 11.05 3.66 3.77
C GLY A 148 11.54 2.92 2.53
N VAL A 149 10.90 1.80 2.24
CA VAL A 149 11.30 0.88 1.17
C VAL A 149 10.31 0.98 0.01
N LEU A 150 10.83 1.31 -1.17
CA LEU A 150 10.01 1.29 -2.38
C LEU A 150 9.83 -0.16 -2.85
N MET A 151 8.64 -0.69 -2.61
CA MET A 151 8.21 -1.98 -3.13
C MET A 151 7.57 -1.81 -4.50
N ARG A 152 7.88 -2.73 -5.41
CA ARG A 152 7.28 -2.82 -6.74
C ARG A 152 6.97 -4.26 -7.06
N GLY A 153 6.01 -4.46 -7.94
CA GLY A 153 5.68 -5.80 -8.37
C GLY A 153 4.68 -5.88 -9.50
N THR A 154 4.26 -7.10 -9.76
CA THR A 154 3.23 -7.44 -10.74
C THR A 154 2.07 -8.13 -10.06
N ALA A 155 0.87 -8.01 -10.61
CA ALA A 155 -0.30 -8.75 -10.17
C ALA A 155 -1.26 -9.02 -11.31
N ALA A 156 -1.94 -10.17 -11.24
CA ALA A 156 -2.90 -10.60 -12.22
C ALA A 156 -4.08 -11.32 -11.56
N ASN A 157 -5.21 -11.35 -12.27
CA ASN A 157 -6.39 -12.12 -11.89
C ASN A 157 -6.98 -11.83 -10.50
N LEU A 158 -6.81 -10.61 -9.98
CA LEU A 158 -7.27 -10.25 -8.62
C LEU A 158 -8.80 -10.34 -8.47
N GLY A 159 -9.57 -10.01 -9.51
CA GLY A 159 -11.02 -9.96 -9.43
C GLY A 159 -11.46 -8.84 -8.49
N ASP A 160 -12.23 -9.18 -7.45
CA ASP A 160 -12.67 -8.30 -6.37
C ASP A 160 -11.70 -8.25 -5.16
N ARG A 161 -10.62 -9.05 -5.20
CA ARG A 161 -9.61 -9.12 -4.15
C ARG A 161 -8.63 -7.95 -4.26
N GLN A 162 -7.99 -7.65 -3.14
CA GLN A 162 -7.10 -6.51 -3.00
C GLN A 162 -5.70 -6.96 -2.59
N LEU A 163 -4.69 -6.17 -2.94
CA LEU A 163 -3.34 -6.36 -2.44
C LEU A 163 -3.15 -5.60 -1.14
N ARG A 164 -2.55 -6.25 -0.15
CA ARG A 164 -2.09 -5.65 1.11
C ARG A 164 -0.63 -6.02 1.34
N ILE A 165 0.09 -5.19 2.08
CA ILE A 165 1.51 -5.35 2.40
C ILE A 165 1.66 -5.54 3.90
N PHE A 166 2.46 -6.53 4.28
CA PHE A 166 2.83 -6.79 5.65
C PHE A 166 4.35 -6.85 5.79
N ASP A 167 4.84 -6.33 6.92
CA ASP A 167 6.20 -6.52 7.39
C ASP A 167 6.21 -7.60 8.47
N PHE A 168 6.80 -8.75 8.17
CA PHE A 168 7.05 -9.77 9.16
C PHE A 168 8.39 -9.49 9.87
N ALA A 169 8.28 -9.11 11.14
CA ALA A 169 9.41 -8.73 11.95
C ALA A 169 10.05 -9.93 12.68
N PRO A 170 11.31 -9.81 13.13
CA PRO A 170 12.01 -10.86 13.89
C PRO A 170 11.28 -11.35 15.16
N ASN A 171 10.35 -10.56 15.69
CA ASN A 171 9.53 -10.93 16.85
C ASN A 171 8.37 -11.89 16.49
N GLY A 172 8.24 -12.30 15.23
CA GLY A 172 7.22 -13.23 14.77
C GLY A 172 5.84 -12.60 14.54
N VAL A 173 5.78 -11.29 14.29
CA VAL A 173 4.53 -10.55 14.05
C VAL A 173 4.52 -9.97 12.64
N TYR A 174 3.39 -10.13 11.95
CA TYR A 174 3.05 -9.42 10.72
C TYR A 174 2.45 -8.06 11.06
N TYR A 175 3.15 -6.99 10.72
CA TYR A 175 2.64 -5.63 10.84
C TYR A 175 2.07 -5.19 9.50
N LEU A 176 0.83 -4.68 9.49
CA LEU A 176 0.25 -4.11 8.30
C LEU A 176 0.97 -2.81 7.95
N SER A 177 1.52 -2.73 6.74
CA SER A 177 2.36 -1.60 6.32
C SER A 177 1.57 -0.52 5.58
N ASP A 178 0.41 -0.86 5.04
CA ASP A 178 -0.43 0.03 4.24
C ASP A 178 -1.69 0.50 4.98
N GLU A 179 -2.13 1.72 4.65
CA GLU A 179 -3.36 2.33 5.18
C GLU A 179 -4.61 1.91 4.38
N GLY A 180 -4.42 1.22 3.26
CA GLY A 180 -5.49 0.82 2.37
C GLY A 180 -5.00 0.03 1.15
N PRO A 181 -5.93 -0.49 0.34
CA PRO A 181 -5.61 -1.40 -0.76
C PRO A 181 -4.58 -0.84 -1.74
N ILE A 182 -3.58 -1.65 -2.09
CA ILE A 182 -2.57 -1.25 -3.08
C ILE A 182 -3.20 -1.23 -4.48
N SER A 183 -3.07 -0.09 -5.14
CA SER A 183 -3.56 0.10 -6.51
C SER A 183 -2.71 -0.67 -7.52
N VAL A 184 -3.38 -1.35 -8.46
CA VAL A 184 -2.74 -2.10 -9.55
C VAL A 184 -3.15 -1.48 -10.89
N SER A 185 -2.18 -1.08 -11.70
CA SER A 185 -2.40 -0.50 -13.03
C SER A 185 -1.53 -1.21 -14.05
N GLY A 186 -2.13 -1.64 -15.17
CA GLY A 186 -1.42 -2.38 -16.23
C GLY A 186 -0.73 -3.66 -15.73
N GLY A 187 -1.31 -4.32 -14.71
CA GLY A 187 -0.73 -5.52 -14.08
C GLY A 187 0.50 -5.24 -13.19
N LYS A 188 0.79 -3.97 -12.88
CA LYS A 188 1.91 -3.53 -12.05
C LYS A 188 1.40 -2.78 -10.83
N TRP A 189 2.17 -2.82 -9.76
CA TRP A 189 1.92 -2.07 -8.54
C TRP A 189 3.21 -1.51 -7.96
N SER A 190 3.08 -0.44 -7.17
CA SER A 190 4.17 0.14 -6.41
C SER A 190 3.64 0.68 -5.09
N PHE A 191 4.41 0.52 -4.03
CA PHE A 191 4.07 0.97 -2.69
C PHE A 191 5.34 1.44 -1.99
N ARG A 192 5.28 2.61 -1.34
CA ARG A 192 6.36 3.05 -0.46
C ARG A 192 6.03 2.58 0.95
N ASN A 193 6.65 1.48 1.35
CA ASN A 193 6.59 1.02 2.72
C ASN A 193 7.29 2.05 3.62
N GLY A 194 6.67 2.34 4.76
CA GLY A 194 7.20 3.27 5.74
C GLY A 194 8.43 2.71 6.47
N THR A 195 8.63 3.22 7.69
CA THR A 195 9.77 2.79 8.50
C THR A 195 9.62 1.33 8.90
N ILE A 196 10.62 0.50 8.58
CA ILE A 196 10.65 -0.90 8.99
C ILE A 196 11.29 -1.01 10.37
N GLY A 197 10.58 -1.61 11.34
CA GLY A 197 11.10 -1.87 12.69
C GLY A 197 11.24 -0.65 13.60
N ASP A 198 11.77 -0.86 14.80
CA ASP A 198 11.95 0.12 15.89
C ASP A 198 13.26 0.92 15.75
N GLY A 199 13.40 1.65 14.63
CA GLY A 199 14.51 2.58 14.43
C GLY A 199 15.89 1.90 14.42
N GLN A 200 16.89 2.52 15.05
CA GLN A 200 18.29 2.05 14.99
C GLN A 200 18.53 0.66 15.60
N ARG A 201 17.66 0.21 16.52
CA ARG A 201 17.82 -1.08 17.20
C ARG A 201 17.73 -2.28 16.26
N ASP A 202 17.05 -2.08 15.14
CA ASP A 202 16.81 -3.12 14.15
C ASP A 202 17.74 -3.07 12.95
N VAL A 203 18.76 -2.20 12.96
CA VAL A 203 19.81 -2.22 11.94
C VAL A 203 20.52 -3.58 11.94
N GLY A 204 20.74 -4.11 10.75
CA GLY A 204 21.31 -5.45 10.53
C GLY A 204 20.32 -6.59 10.76
N ARG A 205 19.08 -6.33 11.21
CA ARG A 205 18.07 -7.36 11.39
C ARG A 205 17.36 -7.69 10.07
N PRO A 206 17.02 -8.97 9.83
CA PRO A 206 16.22 -9.36 8.69
C PRO A 206 14.74 -9.06 8.94
N PHE A 207 14.05 -8.59 7.91
CA PHE A 207 12.60 -8.46 7.87
C PHE A 207 12.11 -9.17 6.61
N VAL A 208 10.88 -9.67 6.63
CA VAL A 208 10.26 -10.23 5.43
C VAL A 208 9.13 -9.31 5.00
N LEU A 209 9.24 -8.75 3.79
CA LEU A 209 8.19 -7.96 3.19
C LEU A 209 7.26 -8.91 2.43
N THR A 210 6.00 -8.96 2.83
CA THR A 210 5.03 -9.92 2.31
C THR A 210 3.92 -9.17 1.58
N VAL A 211 3.62 -9.58 0.34
CA VAL A 211 2.41 -9.16 -0.35
C VAL A 211 1.36 -10.25 -0.24
N VAL A 212 0.16 -9.87 0.20
CA VAL A 212 -0.98 -10.79 0.30
C VAL A 212 -2.07 -10.41 -0.69
N VAL A 213 -2.73 -11.41 -1.25
CA VAL A 213 -4.02 -11.26 -1.90
C VAL A 213 -5.08 -11.46 -0.84
N ALA A 214 -5.78 -10.37 -0.53
CA ALA A 214 -6.76 -10.29 0.53
C ALA A 214 -8.18 -10.30 -0.06
N ASP A 215 -8.98 -11.28 0.37
CA ASP A 215 -10.41 -11.32 0.09
C ASP A 215 -11.22 -10.44 1.05
N ARG A 216 -12.54 -10.45 0.89
CA ARG A 216 -13.47 -9.65 1.71
C ARG A 216 -13.38 -9.99 3.21
N THR A 217 -13.12 -11.25 3.56
CA THR A 217 -12.99 -11.70 4.95
C THR A 217 -11.71 -11.12 5.56
N CYS A 218 -10.59 -11.18 4.83
CA CYS A 218 -9.34 -10.56 5.25
C CYS A 218 -9.50 -9.05 5.47
N GLN A 219 -10.14 -8.35 4.52
CA GLN A 219 -10.39 -6.91 4.64
C GLN A 219 -11.23 -6.56 5.87
N ALA A 220 -12.26 -7.37 6.17
CA ALA A 220 -13.09 -7.19 7.34
C ALA A 220 -12.28 -7.35 8.64
N VAL A 221 -11.43 -8.39 8.73
CA VAL A 221 -10.57 -8.60 9.91
C VAL A 221 -9.59 -7.44 10.08
N ILE A 222 -8.89 -7.03 9.01
CA ILE A 222 -7.97 -5.88 9.07
C ILE A 222 -8.69 -4.62 9.55
N SER A 223 -9.86 -4.33 8.99
CA SER A 223 -10.63 -3.11 9.32
C SER A 223 -11.18 -3.12 10.75
N ALA A 224 -11.45 -4.30 11.31
CA ALA A 224 -11.95 -4.45 12.67
C ALA A 224 -10.83 -4.55 13.72
N THR A 225 -9.58 -4.75 13.31
CA THR A 225 -8.46 -4.93 14.23
C THR A 225 -8.04 -3.56 14.77
N PRO A 226 -8.05 -3.36 16.11
CA PRO A 226 -7.63 -2.09 16.69
C PRO A 226 -6.13 -1.89 16.55
N ARG A 227 -5.74 -0.63 16.46
CA ARG A 227 -4.33 -0.25 16.51
C ARG A 227 -3.79 -0.33 17.93
N ASP A 228 -2.51 -0.66 18.06
CA ASP A 228 -1.81 -0.62 19.34
C ASP A 228 -1.43 0.82 19.76
N ALA A 229 -0.73 0.94 20.89
CA ALA A 229 -0.29 2.25 21.42
C ALA A 229 0.73 2.96 20.52
N GLN A 230 1.35 2.23 19.59
CA GLN A 230 2.28 2.72 18.59
C GLN A 230 1.60 2.93 17.23
N ASN A 231 0.26 2.86 17.19
CA ASN A 231 -0.57 3.03 16.01
C ASN A 231 -0.38 1.94 14.92
N ASN A 232 0.08 0.75 15.30
CA ASN A 232 0.26 -0.37 14.39
C ASN A 232 -0.91 -1.36 14.45
N ILE A 233 -1.15 -2.06 13.34
CA ILE A 233 -2.00 -3.25 13.28
C ILE A 233 -1.08 -4.47 13.12
N GLY A 234 -1.13 -5.40 14.08
CA GLY A 234 -0.23 -6.56 14.13
C GLY A 234 -0.97 -7.89 14.26
N PHE A 235 -0.46 -8.93 13.59
CA PHE A 235 -1.00 -10.29 13.65
C PHE A 235 0.10 -11.32 13.87
N ARG A 236 -0.13 -12.33 14.72
CA ARG A 236 0.81 -13.45 14.91
C ARG A 236 0.83 -14.40 13.72
N THR A 237 -0.28 -14.48 12.99
CA THR A 237 -0.46 -15.26 11.76
C THR A 237 -1.31 -14.45 10.80
N LEU A 238 -1.12 -14.63 9.49
CA LEU A 238 -1.99 -13.98 8.51
C LEU A 238 -3.47 -14.33 8.78
N PRO A 239 -4.38 -13.33 8.85
CA PRO A 239 -5.79 -13.58 9.10
C PRO A 239 -6.45 -14.45 8.02
N ALA A 240 -7.60 -15.04 8.37
CA ALA A 240 -8.42 -15.78 7.41
C ALA A 240 -8.75 -14.92 6.17
N GLY A 241 -8.58 -15.52 4.99
CA GLY A 241 -8.79 -14.85 3.71
C GLY A 241 -7.60 -14.00 3.23
N CYS A 242 -6.57 -13.80 4.07
CA CYS A 242 -5.32 -13.17 3.66
C CYS A 242 -4.39 -14.27 3.14
N ARG A 243 -4.23 -14.38 1.82
CA ARG A 243 -3.35 -15.39 1.24
C ARG A 243 -2.04 -14.76 0.82
N GLU A 244 -0.93 -15.22 1.38
CA GLU A 244 0.40 -14.86 0.92
C GLU A 244 0.52 -15.17 -0.58
N ALA A 245 0.97 -14.16 -1.34
CA ALA A 245 1.17 -14.28 -2.77
C ALA A 245 2.67 -14.30 -3.10
N ASP A 246 3.46 -13.49 -2.41
CA ASP A 246 4.91 -13.50 -2.50
C ASP A 246 5.54 -12.83 -1.27
N SER A 247 6.79 -13.13 -0.99
CA SER A 247 7.55 -12.53 0.10
C SER A 247 9.03 -12.40 -0.22
N VAL A 248 9.65 -11.34 0.29
CA VAL A 248 11.09 -11.11 0.13
C VAL A 248 11.72 -10.76 1.47
N GLN A 249 12.82 -11.43 1.81
CA GLN A 249 13.63 -11.08 2.96
C GLN A 249 14.54 -9.90 2.60
N VAL A 250 14.62 -8.92 3.49
CA VAL A 250 15.52 -7.76 3.39
C VAL A 250 16.26 -7.57 4.70
N THR A 251 17.43 -6.94 4.64
CA THR A 251 18.18 -6.53 5.83
C THR A 251 18.12 -5.02 5.97
N LYS A 252 17.76 -4.52 7.15
CA LYS A 252 17.73 -3.08 7.40
C LYS A 252 19.16 -2.53 7.50
N SER A 253 19.49 -1.49 6.74
CA SER A 253 20.72 -0.72 6.95
C SER A 253 20.52 0.45 7.92
N ALA A 254 21.64 0.95 8.43
CA ALA A 254 21.69 2.29 8.99
C ALA A 254 21.26 3.33 7.91
N PRO A 255 20.69 4.46 8.33
CA PRO A 255 20.38 5.58 7.45
C PRO A 255 21.64 6.20 6.81
#